data_AF-A0A1T3BTC8-F1
#
_entry.id   AF-A0A1T3BTC8-F1
#
_cell.length_a   1.000
_cell.length_b   1.000
_cell.length_c   1.000
_cell.angle_alpha   90.00
_cell.angle_beta   90.00
_cell.angle_gamma   90.00
#
_symmetry.space_group_name_H-M   'P 1'
#
loop_
_entity.id
_entity.type
_entity.pdbx_description
1 polymer ?
#
loop_
_entity_poly.entity_id
_entity_poly.type
_entity_poly.pdbx_seq_one_letter_code
_entity_poly.pdbx_strand_id
1 'polypeptide(L)'
;MSANLSFGIVKEYLGMKSRQNMVQLKMFQVREKRREIAQLEMMITEFERIVLELEEQIVSEERRSGNNDIHHFAYSAFARAARQRRDNLTDSIRDLKLQKTNAKITLKEIDTELQRAQMLEKNGDRPVTDDQHTFSELHSMVG
;
A
#
# COMPACT_ATOMS: atom_id res chain seq x y z
N MET A 1 0.97 50.09 1.00
CA MET A 1 1.81 48.94 1.42
C MET A 1 1.03 47.78 2.06
N SER A 2 -0.15 47.99 2.67
CA SER A 2 -0.94 46.95 3.37
C SER A 2 -1.52 45.81 2.50
N ALA A 3 -1.91 46.07 1.25
CA ALA A 3 -2.59 45.07 0.40
C ALA A 3 -1.70 43.87 -0.03
N ASN A 4 -0.39 44.08 -0.20
CA ASN A 4 0.53 43.02 -0.65
C ASN A 4 0.87 42.02 0.47
N LEU A 5 0.87 42.48 1.74
CA LEU A 5 1.12 41.62 2.90
C LEU A 5 -0.04 40.64 3.13
N SER A 6 -1.28 41.13 3.01
CA SER A 6 -2.50 40.33 3.16
C SER A 6 -2.62 39.24 2.08
N PHE A 7 -2.31 39.58 0.82
CA PHE A 7 -2.32 38.62 -0.28
C PHE A 7 -1.27 37.51 -0.12
N GLY A 8 -0.07 37.85 0.39
CA GLY A 8 0.99 36.88 0.69
C GLY A 8 0.55 35.83 1.72
N ILE A 9 -0.03 36.28 2.84
CA ILE A 9 -0.51 35.41 3.93
C ILE A 9 -1.63 34.47 3.45
N VAL A 10 -2.59 34.97 2.68
CA VAL A 10 -3.69 34.15 2.15
C VAL A 10 -3.17 33.09 1.18
N LYS A 11 -2.22 33.44 0.30
CA LYS A 11 -1.59 32.51 -0.64
C LYS A 11 -0.81 31.42 0.08
N GLU A 12 -0.08 31.77 1.12
CA GLU A 12 0.67 30.83 1.96
C GLU A 12 -0.26 29.88 2.72
N TYR A 13 -1.32 30.41 3.32
CA TYR A 13 -2.33 29.62 4.05
C TYR A 13 -3.08 28.61 3.14
N LEU A 14 -3.45 29.02 1.92
CA LEU A 14 -4.03 28.12 0.92
C LEU A 14 -3.02 27.05 0.48
N GLY A 15 -1.75 27.41 0.35
CA GLY A 15 -0.65 26.48 0.08
C GLY A 15 -0.42 25.47 1.21
N MET A 16 -0.55 25.89 2.47
CA MET A 16 -0.48 25.00 3.64
C MET A 16 -1.65 24.01 3.66
N LYS A 17 -2.90 24.49 3.49
CA LYS A 17 -4.09 23.61 3.43
C LYS A 17 -4.03 22.59 2.29
N SER A 18 -3.59 23.00 1.11
CA SER A 18 -3.43 22.10 -0.03
C SER A 18 -2.43 20.97 0.26
N ARG A 19 -1.30 21.29 0.89
CA ARG A 19 -0.28 20.31 1.30
C ARG A 19 -0.82 19.34 2.37
N GLN A 20 -1.51 19.85 3.39
CA GLN A 20 -2.10 19.02 4.45
C GLN A 20 -3.14 18.03 3.89
N ASN A 21 -4.02 18.49 2.98
CA ASN A 21 -4.98 17.63 2.30
C ASN A 21 -4.30 16.50 1.50
N MET A 22 -3.17 16.81 0.86
CA MET A 22 -2.38 15.83 0.11
C MET A 22 -1.76 14.76 1.01
N VAL A 23 -1.22 15.15 2.17
CA VAL A 23 -0.69 14.20 3.17
C VAL A 23 -1.80 13.26 3.65
N GLN A 24 -2.98 13.80 4.00
CA GLN A 24 -4.12 13.00 4.43
C GLN A 24 -4.59 12.01 3.36
N LEU A 25 -4.68 12.44 2.11
CA LEU A 25 -5.03 11.59 0.98
C LEU A 25 -4.02 10.43 0.82
N LYS A 26 -2.72 10.73 0.85
CA LYS A 26 -1.68 9.69 0.73
C LYS A 26 -1.71 8.71 1.90
N MET A 27 -1.94 9.18 3.13
CA MET A 27 -2.12 8.27 4.28
C MET A 27 -3.33 7.35 4.11
N PHE A 28 -4.43 7.85 3.54
CA PHE A 28 -5.59 7.02 3.22
C PHE A 28 -5.22 5.95 2.17
N GLN A 29 -4.55 6.33 1.09
CA GLN A 29 -4.09 5.39 0.06
C GLN A 29 -3.16 4.30 0.62
N VAL A 30 -2.24 4.65 1.52
CA VAL A 30 -1.38 3.68 2.24
C VAL A 30 -2.22 2.68 3.04
N ARG A 31 -3.19 3.16 3.82
CA ARG A 31 -4.05 2.27 4.63
C ARG A 31 -4.86 1.32 3.74
N GLU A 32 -5.45 1.84 2.66
CA GLU A 32 -6.22 1.02 1.72
C GLU A 32 -5.34 -0.04 1.05
N LYS A 33 -4.15 0.34 0.56
CA LYS A 33 -3.24 -0.64 -0.05
C LYS A 33 -2.74 -1.71 0.93
N ARG A 34 -2.49 -1.35 2.19
CA ARG A 34 -2.16 -2.35 3.22
C ARG A 34 -3.31 -3.31 3.48
N ARG A 35 -4.55 -2.83 3.49
CA ARG A 35 -5.74 -3.67 3.63
C ARG A 35 -5.90 -4.63 2.45
N GLU A 36 -5.71 -4.15 1.23
CA GLU A 36 -5.73 -4.97 0.01
C GLU A 36 -4.67 -6.09 0.06
N ILE A 37 -3.43 -5.75 0.45
CA ILE A 37 -2.36 -6.74 0.62
C ILE A 37 -2.75 -7.81 1.65
N ALA A 38 -3.30 -7.41 2.79
CA ALA A 38 -3.73 -8.34 3.83
C ALA A 38 -4.85 -9.29 3.33
N GLN A 39 -5.79 -8.78 2.53
CA GLN A 39 -6.84 -9.60 1.91
C GLN A 39 -6.25 -10.62 0.92
N LEU A 40 -5.31 -10.20 0.08
CA LEU A 40 -4.61 -11.10 -0.84
C LEU A 40 -3.84 -12.19 -0.06
N GLU A 41 -3.20 -11.85 1.05
CA GLU A 41 -2.48 -12.81 1.90
C GLU A 41 -3.40 -13.84 2.56
N MET A 42 -4.57 -13.41 3.04
CA MET A 42 -5.59 -14.33 3.57
C MET A 42 -6.09 -15.28 2.47
N MET A 43 -6.39 -14.77 1.27
CA MET A 43 -6.87 -15.60 0.16
C MET A 43 -5.81 -16.62 -0.29
N ILE A 44 -4.54 -16.20 -0.41
CA ILE A 44 -3.44 -17.10 -0.76
C ILE A 44 -3.33 -18.22 0.28
N THR A 45 -3.35 -17.89 1.57
CA THR A 45 -3.21 -18.86 2.66
C THR A 45 -4.35 -19.88 2.63
N GLU A 46 -5.59 -19.43 2.41
CA GLU A 46 -6.73 -20.33 2.34
C GLU A 46 -6.67 -21.25 1.11
N PHE A 47 -6.24 -20.72 -0.05
CA PHE A 47 -6.11 -21.55 -1.24
C PHE A 47 -4.97 -22.57 -1.10
N GLU A 48 -3.85 -22.19 -0.48
CA GLU A 48 -2.75 -23.12 -0.17
C GLU A 48 -3.23 -24.24 0.77
N ARG A 49 -4.06 -23.93 1.77
CA ARG A 49 -4.70 -24.93 2.64
C ARG A 49 -5.59 -25.89 1.86
N ILE A 50 -6.44 -25.38 0.97
CA ILE A 50 -7.34 -26.20 0.15
C ILE A 50 -6.56 -27.08 -0.83
N VAL A 51 -5.45 -26.57 -1.40
CA VAL A 51 -4.58 -27.37 -2.27
C VAL A 51 -4.04 -28.60 -1.54
N LEU A 52 -3.55 -28.44 -0.31
CA LEU A 52 -3.08 -29.56 0.51
C LEU A 52 -4.21 -30.56 0.83
N GLU A 53 -5.39 -30.05 1.18
CA GLU A 53 -6.56 -30.90 1.44
C GLU A 53 -6.95 -31.73 0.19
N LEU A 54 -6.90 -31.13 -1.00
CA LEU A 54 -7.17 -31.83 -2.25
C LEU A 54 -6.09 -32.88 -2.55
N GLU A 55 -4.83 -32.62 -2.26
CA GLU A 55 -3.75 -33.59 -2.42
C GLU A 55 -3.95 -34.83 -1.54
N GLU A 56 -4.36 -34.64 -0.28
CA GLU A 56 -4.71 -35.73 0.63
C GLU A 56 -5.92 -36.53 0.11
N GLN A 57 -6.95 -35.85 -0.39
CA GLN A 57 -8.13 -36.49 -0.98
C GLN A 57 -7.79 -37.31 -2.22
N ILE A 58 -6.90 -36.80 -3.09
CA ILE A 58 -6.43 -37.52 -4.28
C ILE A 58 -5.71 -38.81 -3.86
N VAL A 59 -4.75 -38.71 -2.94
CA VAL A 59 -3.98 -39.87 -2.47
C VAL A 59 -4.88 -40.91 -1.81
N SER A 60 -5.83 -40.46 -0.98
CA SER A 60 -6.81 -41.34 -0.35
C SER A 60 -7.67 -42.06 -1.40
N GLU A 61 -8.11 -41.35 -2.44
CA GLU A 61 -8.93 -41.91 -3.50
C GLU A 61 -8.17 -42.93 -4.34
N GLU A 62 -6.93 -42.62 -4.73
CA GLU A 62 -6.08 -43.51 -5.52
C GLU A 62 -5.74 -44.80 -4.77
N ARG A 63 -5.53 -44.71 -3.45
CA ARG A 63 -5.36 -45.89 -2.59
C ARG A 63 -6.64 -46.72 -2.52
N ARG A 64 -7.80 -46.06 -2.41
CA ARG A 64 -9.11 -46.72 -2.33
C ARG A 64 -9.48 -47.43 -3.64
N SER A 65 -9.21 -46.80 -4.78
CA SER A 65 -9.49 -47.35 -6.11
C SER A 65 -8.45 -48.38 -6.56
N GLY A 66 -7.27 -48.38 -5.94
CA GLY A 66 -6.13 -49.21 -6.33
C GLY A 66 -5.47 -48.75 -7.63
N ASN A 67 -5.73 -47.52 -8.08
CA ASN A 67 -5.20 -47.00 -9.33
C ASN A 67 -4.77 -45.53 -9.18
N ASN A 68 -3.51 -45.25 -9.52
CA ASN A 68 -2.89 -43.92 -9.52
C ASN A 68 -2.43 -43.46 -10.92
N ASP A 69 -2.65 -44.26 -11.96
CA ASP A 69 -2.37 -43.88 -13.34
C ASP A 69 -3.55 -43.07 -13.89
N ILE A 70 -3.33 -41.77 -14.04
CA ILE A 70 -4.33 -40.79 -14.51
C ILE A 70 -4.85 -41.13 -15.92
N HIS A 71 -4.07 -41.84 -16.73
CA HIS A 71 -4.46 -42.23 -18.09
C HIS A 71 -5.21 -43.56 -18.14
N HIS A 72 -5.28 -44.28 -17.03
CA HIS A 72 -6.00 -45.54 -16.96
C HIS A 72 -7.51 -45.32 -17.04
N PHE A 73 -8.23 -46.16 -17.79
CA PHE A 73 -9.68 -46.03 -17.99
C PHE A 73 -10.46 -46.13 -16.66
N ALA A 74 -9.96 -46.93 -15.71
CA ALA A 74 -10.53 -47.10 -14.37
C ALA A 74 -10.05 -46.04 -13.35
N TYR A 75 -9.30 -45.02 -13.78
CA TYR A 75 -8.89 -43.95 -12.88
C TYR A 75 -10.11 -43.20 -12.34
N SER A 76 -10.13 -42.94 -11.03
CA SER A 76 -11.29 -42.39 -10.35
C SER A 76 -11.67 -41.02 -10.93
N ALA A 77 -12.95 -40.87 -11.31
CA ALA A 77 -13.49 -39.59 -11.74
C ALA A 77 -13.38 -38.53 -10.62
N PHE A 78 -13.48 -38.95 -9.35
CA PHE A 78 -13.29 -38.07 -8.20
C PHE A 78 -11.85 -37.57 -8.12
N ALA A 79 -10.86 -38.48 -8.19
CA ALA A 79 -9.45 -38.09 -8.17
C ALA A 79 -9.08 -37.19 -9.36
N ARG A 80 -9.70 -37.41 -10.53
CA ARG A 80 -9.53 -36.55 -11.71
C ARG A 80 -10.06 -35.13 -11.45
N ALA A 81 -11.28 -35.01 -10.92
CA ALA A 81 -11.88 -33.72 -10.60
C ALA A 81 -11.11 -32.98 -9.50
N ALA A 82 -10.66 -33.68 -8.46
CA ALA A 82 -9.84 -33.10 -7.39
C ALA A 82 -8.50 -32.56 -7.92
N ARG A 83 -7.82 -33.30 -8.80
CA ARG A 83 -6.60 -32.82 -9.48
C ARG A 83 -6.85 -31.55 -10.27
N GLN A 84 -7.90 -31.53 -11.11
CA GLN A 84 -8.24 -30.34 -11.90
C GLN A 84 -8.50 -29.12 -11.00
N ARG A 85 -9.21 -29.31 -9.89
CA ARG A 85 -9.49 -28.23 -8.94
C ARG A 85 -8.21 -27.72 -8.27
N ARG A 86 -7.32 -28.63 -7.85
CA ARG A 86 -6.02 -28.29 -7.26
C ARG A 86 -5.18 -27.47 -8.25
N ASP A 87 -5.13 -27.88 -9.51
CA ASP A 87 -4.35 -27.19 -10.54
C ASP A 87 -4.90 -25.77 -10.77
N ASN A 88 -6.22 -25.62 -10.89
CA ASN A 88 -6.85 -24.31 -11.01
C ASN A 88 -6.58 -23.39 -9.79
N LEU A 89 -6.59 -23.94 -8.58
CA LEU A 89 -6.25 -23.20 -7.36
C LEU A 89 -4.78 -22.81 -7.33
N THR A 90 -3.89 -23.69 -7.78
CA THR A 90 -2.44 -23.43 -7.87
C THR A 90 -2.16 -22.27 -8.83
N ASP A 91 -2.85 -22.24 -9.97
CA ASP A 91 -2.76 -21.13 -10.92
C ASP A 91 -3.31 -19.83 -10.32
N SER A 92 -4.46 -19.89 -9.64
CA SER A 92 -5.04 -18.73 -8.94
C SER A 92 -4.09 -18.19 -7.85
N ILE A 93 -3.42 -19.06 -7.10
CA ILE A 93 -2.41 -18.66 -6.09
C ILE A 93 -1.26 -17.91 -6.76
N ARG A 94 -0.79 -18.37 -7.92
CA ARG A 94 0.29 -17.70 -8.66
C ARG A 94 -0.11 -16.28 -9.06
N ASP A 95 -1.32 -16.12 -9.58
CA ASP A 95 -1.86 -14.82 -9.98
C ASP A 95 -2.03 -13.89 -8.77
N LEU A 96 -2.57 -14.39 -7.66
CA LEU A 96 -2.70 -13.63 -6.41
C LEU A 96 -1.34 -13.20 -5.84
N LYS A 97 -0.30 -14.05 -5.95
CA LYS A 97 1.07 -13.70 -5.55
C LYS A 97 1.65 -12.57 -6.41
N LEU A 98 1.36 -12.56 -7.71
CA LEU A 98 1.73 -11.47 -8.61
C LEU A 98 0.99 -10.17 -8.24
N GLN A 99 -0.32 -10.24 -8.05
CA GLN A 99 -1.13 -9.09 -7.61
C GLN A 99 -0.63 -8.51 -6.29
N LYS A 100 -0.30 -9.37 -5.31
CA LYS A 100 0.29 -8.95 -4.03
C LYS A 100 1.63 -8.24 -4.23
N THR A 101 2.48 -8.77 -5.10
CA THR A 101 3.78 -8.17 -5.39
C THR A 101 3.60 -6.78 -5.99
N ASN A 102 2.70 -6.62 -6.95
CA ASN A 102 2.38 -5.32 -7.55
C ASN A 102 1.81 -4.35 -6.51
N ALA A 103 0.88 -4.80 -5.67
CA ALA A 103 0.33 -3.97 -4.59
C ALA A 103 1.41 -3.52 -3.59
N LYS A 104 2.40 -4.38 -3.27
CA LYS A 104 3.55 -4.01 -2.43
C LYS A 104 4.46 -2.97 -3.10
N ILE A 105 4.67 -3.07 -4.41
CA ILE A 105 5.42 -2.06 -5.18
C ILE A 105 4.70 -0.72 -5.12
N THR A 106 3.40 -0.68 -5.44
CA THR A 106 2.58 0.53 -5.37
C THR A 106 2.54 1.12 -3.95
N LEU A 107 2.43 0.28 -2.91
CA LEU A 107 2.47 0.74 -1.53
C LEU A 107 3.80 1.46 -1.23
N LYS A 108 4.94 0.90 -1.67
CA LYS A 108 6.25 1.52 -1.49
C LYS A 108 6.36 2.87 -2.19
N GLU A 109 5.81 3.00 -3.40
CA GLU A 109 5.77 4.26 -4.14
C GLU A 109 4.96 5.32 -3.38
N ILE A 110 3.74 4.98 -2.95
CA ILE A 110 2.88 5.89 -2.17
C ILE A 110 3.54 6.27 -0.85
N ASP A 111 4.18 5.33 -0.14
CA ASP A 111 4.93 5.61 1.09
C ASP A 111 6.09 6.59 0.84
N THR A 112 6.86 6.43 -0.25
CA THR A 112 7.91 7.41 -0.60
C THR A 112 7.35 8.79 -0.93
N GLU A 113 6.20 8.87 -1.60
CA GLU A 113 5.57 10.15 -1.89
C GLU A 113 4.96 10.80 -0.65
N LEU A 114 4.42 10.01 0.28
CA LEU A 114 3.93 10.47 1.57
C LEU A 114 5.07 11.10 2.38
N GLN A 115 6.23 10.44 2.44
CA GLN A 115 7.41 10.97 3.11
C GLN A 115 7.86 12.31 2.51
N ARG A 116 7.88 12.41 1.17
CA ARG A 116 8.18 13.69 0.49
C ARG A 116 7.17 14.78 0.84
N ALA A 117 5.88 14.45 0.84
CA ALA A 117 4.82 15.41 1.17
C ALA A 117 4.95 15.91 2.63
N GLN A 118 5.23 15.01 3.58
CA GLN A 118 5.45 15.35 4.99
C GLN A 118 6.68 16.24 5.19
N MET A 119 7.77 16.01 4.46
CA MET A 119 8.96 16.88 4.51
C MET A 119 8.66 18.30 4.01
N LEU A 120 7.85 18.43 2.95
CA LEU A 120 7.47 19.73 2.39
C LEU A 120 6.48 20.51 3.28
N GLU A 121 5.65 19.79 4.05
CA GLU A 121 4.81 20.38 5.10
C GLU A 121 5.70 20.95 6.23
N LYS A 122 6.61 20.13 6.79
CA LYS A 122 7.52 20.53 7.88
C LYS A 122 8.44 21.71 7.52
N ASN A 123 8.90 21.79 6.26
CA ASN A 123 9.77 22.88 5.82
C ASN A 123 9.01 24.19 5.53
N GLY A 124 7.71 24.12 5.25
CA GLY A 124 6.87 25.29 5.04
C GLY A 124 6.29 25.91 6.31
N ASP A 125 6.52 25.27 7.46
CA ASP A 125 5.99 25.67 8.77
C ASP A 125 7.05 26.38 9.63
N ARG A 126 8.23 26.71 9.08
CA ARG A 126 9.19 27.58 9.78
C ARG A 126 8.61 28.99 9.78
N PRO A 127 8.28 29.57 10.95
CA PRO A 127 7.95 30.98 11.00
C PRO A 127 9.20 31.75 10.58
N VAL A 128 9.06 32.66 9.61
CA VAL A 128 10.02 33.75 9.46
C VAL A 128 9.91 34.54 10.77
N THR A 129 10.82 34.28 11.71
CA THR A 129 10.98 35.16 12.87
C THR A 129 11.42 36.50 12.33
N ASP A 130 10.49 37.45 12.36
CA ASP A 130 10.73 38.86 12.12
C ASP A 130 11.61 39.38 13.26
N ASP A 131 12.93 39.20 13.13
CA ASP A 131 13.91 39.85 13.98
C ASP A 131 14.07 41.31 13.52
N GLN A 132 13.03 42.10 13.78
CA GLN A 132 13.11 43.56 13.76
C GLN A 132 12.41 44.13 14.99
N HIS A 133 13.10 44.18 16.13
CA HIS A 133 12.91 45.24 17.13
C HIS A 133 14.10 45.32 18.11
N THR A 134 15.08 46.16 17.80
CA THR A 134 15.64 47.09 18.80
C THR A 134 15.81 48.45 18.14
N PHE A 135 14.78 49.29 18.29
CA PHE A 135 14.85 50.72 18.04
C PHE A 135 15.33 51.40 19.33
N SER A 136 16.18 52.43 19.15
CA SER A 136 16.46 53.55 20.05
C SER A 136 17.89 53.63 20.62
N GLU A 137 18.43 54.84 20.46
CA GLU A 137 19.64 55.46 21.03
C GLU A 137 20.93 55.14 20.25
N LEU A 138 21.52 56.06 19.47
CA LEU A 138 21.94 57.40 19.89
C LEU A 138 21.98 58.39 18.71
N HIS A 139 21.29 59.53 18.87
CA HIS A 139 21.62 60.78 18.19
C HIS A 139 22.61 61.57 19.06
N SER A 140 23.46 62.38 18.40
CA SER A 140 24.48 63.32 18.92
C SER A 140 25.77 62.66 19.43
N MET A 141 26.98 63.07 19.07
CA MET A 141 27.45 64.39 18.64
C MET A 141 28.71 64.25 17.76
N VAL A 142 28.78 65.03 16.69
CA VAL A 142 30.06 65.47 16.09
C VAL A 142 30.60 66.59 16.97
N GLY A 143 31.89 66.51 17.30
CA GLY A 143 32.64 67.49 18.09
C GLY A 143 33.99 66.93 18.50
#